data_AF-A0A968JKK6-F1
#
_entry.id   AF-A0A968JKK6-F1
#
_cell.length_a   1.000
_cell.length_b   1.000
_cell.length_c   1.000
_cell.angle_alpha   90.00
_cell.angle_beta   90.00
_cell.angle_gamma   90.00
#
_symmetry.space_group_name_H-M   'P 1'
#
loop_
_entity.id
_entity.type
_entity.pdbx_description
1 polymer ?
#
loop_
_entity_poly.entity_id
_entity_poly.type
_entity_poly.pdbx_seq_one_letter_code
_entity_poly.pdbx_strand_id
1 'polypeptide(L)' 'MKVIPWTVNEQTRMRELLTLGVDGIITDYPNLIPTIQQ' A
#
# COMPACT_ATOMS: atom_id res chain seq x y z
N MET A 1 -6.48 -16.61 0.82
CA MET A 1 -6.11 -16.17 -0.54
C MET A 1 -5.43 -14.82 -0.38
N LYS A 2 -4.19 -14.64 -0.85
CA LYS A 2 -3.44 -13.40 -0.62
C LYS A 2 -3.75 -12.37 -1.70
N VAL A 3 -4.02 -11.13 -1.32
CA VAL A 3 -4.29 -10.01 -2.24
C VAL A 3 -3.17 -9.00 -2.14
N ILE A 4 -2.43 -8.84 -3.24
CA ILE A 4 -1.29 -7.93 -3.33
C ILE A 4 -1.43 -7.09 -4.61
N PRO A 5 -1.99 -5.86 -4.52
CA PRO A 5 -2.10 -4.96 -5.66
C PRO A 5 -0.75 -4.46 -6.17
N TRP A 6 -0.61 -4.41 -7.49
CA TRP A 6 0.51 -3.82 -8.25
C TRP A 6 -0.03 -2.79 -9.26
N THR A 7 0.62 -1.67 -9.55
CA THR A 7 1.57 -0.91 -8.73
C THR A 7 0.82 0.25 -8.09
N VAL A 8 0.98 0.44 -6.79
CA VAL A 8 0.33 1.55 -6.08
C VAL A 8 1.37 2.62 -5.82
N ASN A 9 1.24 3.77 -6.45
CA ASN A 9 2.21 4.88 -6.32
C ASN A 9 1.65 6.08 -5.53
N GLU A 10 0.37 6.04 -5.17
CA GLU A 10 -0.32 7.10 -4.44
C GLU A 10 -0.49 6.76 -2.96
N GLN A 11 -0.08 7.65 -2.06
CA GLN A 11 -0.19 7.45 -0.60
C GLN A 11 -1.64 7.26 -0.13
N THR A 12 -2.59 8.02 -0.70
CA THR A 12 -4.01 7.88 -0.39
C THR A 12 -4.50 6.48 -0.74
N ARG A 13 -4.13 5.99 -1.92
CA ARG A 13 -4.52 4.65 -2.38
C ARG A 13 -3.88 3.54 -1.55
N MET A 14 -2.62 3.72 -1.15
CA MET A 14 -1.96 2.79 -0.23
C MET A 14 -2.72 2.71 1.10
N ARG A 15 -3.13 3.84 1.68
CA ARG A 15 -3.89 3.87 2.94
C ARG A 15 -5.26 3.20 2.81
N GLU A 16 -5.96 3.44 1.72
CA GLU A 16 -7.24 2.75 1.43
C GLU A 16 -7.06 1.23 1.34
N LEU A 17 -6.06 0.78 0.59
CA LEU A 17 -5.79 -0.65 0.41
C LEU A 17 -5.37 -1.32 1.73
N LEU A 18 -4.54 -0.66 2.54
CA LEU A 18 -4.21 -1.13 3.88
C LEU A 18 -5.46 -1.21 4.77
N THR A 19 -6.37 -0.23 4.68
CA THR A 19 -7.65 -0.24 5.41
C THR A 19 -8.57 -1.37 4.94
N LEU A 20 -8.51 -1.72 3.65
CA LEU A 20 -9.24 -2.84 3.07
C LEU A 20 -8.66 -4.22 3.45
N GLY A 21 -7.50 -4.26 4.14
CA GLY A 21 -6.90 -5.49 4.64
C GLY A 21 -6.14 -6.30 3.59
N VAL A 22 -5.51 -5.63 2.62
CA VAL A 22 -4.61 -6.32 1.67
C VAL A 22 -3.39 -6.90 2.40
N ASP A 23 -2.89 -8.04 1.92
CA ASP A 23 -1.73 -8.72 2.51
C ASP A 23 -0.40 -8.01 2.22
N GLY A 24 -0.38 -7.10 1.25
CA GLY A 24 0.81 -6.33 0.88
C GLY A 24 0.54 -5.40 -0.29
N ILE A 25 1.48 -4.52 -0.59
CA ILE A 25 1.39 -3.58 -1.71
C ILE A 25 2.72 -3.61 -2.46
N ILE A 26 2.65 -3.67 -3.79
CA ILE A 26 3.83 -3.49 -4.65
C ILE A 26 3.84 -2.03 -5.12
N THR A 27 4.93 -1.32 -4.84
CA THR A 27 5.11 0.09 -5.18
C THR A 27 6.53 0.33 -5.69
N ASP A 28 6.67 1.27 -6.62
CA ASP A 28 7.98 1.75 -7.06
C ASP A 28 8.60 2.73 -6.04
N TYR A 29 7.82 3.17 -5.05
CA TYR A 29 8.21 4.16 -4.03
C TYR A 29 8.09 3.58 -2.61
N PRO A 30 8.96 2.63 -2.22
CA PRO A 30 8.92 2.00 -0.90
C PRO A 30 9.12 3.01 0.25
N ASN A 31 9.74 4.17 -0.04
CA ASN A 31 9.97 5.26 0.89
C ASN A 31 8.69 5.96 1.37
N LEU A 32 7.53 5.73 0.73
CA LEU A 32 6.25 6.31 1.14
C LEU A 32 5.58 5.52 2.27
N ILE A 33 5.98 4.27 2.51
CA ILE A 33 5.37 3.40 3.53
C ILE A 33 5.54 3.91 4.97
N PRO A 34 6.72 4.37 5.42
CA PRO A 34 6.91 4.86 6.80
C PRO A 34 6.00 6.03 7.16
N THR A 35 5.61 6.84 6.17
CA THR A 35 4.72 8.00 6.35
C THR A 35 3.26 7.59 6.57
N ILE A 36 2.86 6.40 6.14
CA ILE A 36 1.47 5.94 6.25
C ILE A 36 1.16 5.28 7.59
N GLN A 37 2.18 4.83 8.34
CA GLN A 37 2.03 4.09 9.61
C GLN A 37 2.10 4.95 10.89
N GLN A 38 2.08 6.28 10.79
CA GLN A 38 1.89 7.18 11.95
C GLN A 38 0.41 7.49 12.14
#